data_AF-A0A174QJ00-F1
#
_entry.id   AF-A0A174QJ00-F1
#
_cell.length_a   1.000
_cell.length_b   1.000
_cell.length_c   1.000
_cell.angle_alpha   90.00
_cell.angle_beta   90.00
_cell.angle_gamma   90.00
#
_symmetry.space_group_name_H-M   'P 1'
#
loop_
_entity.id
_entity.type
_entity.pdbx_description
1 polymer ?
#
loop_
_entity_poly.entity_id
_entity_poly.type
_entity_poly.pdbx_seq_one_letter_code
_entity_poly.pdbx_strand_id
1 'polypeptide(L)'
;MGWGFFICQTDCKNRKRLSEFWLHKNFIGVHYHGWVDLNQKKLAESCTRHRKFKDNYYVAMETIIPFYVIRKIIFSPRVLWELTKWFIRAWRYNNRNK
;
A
#
# COMPACT_ATOMS: atom_id res chain seq x y z
N MET A 1 -15.30 12.88 -0.60
CA MET A 1 -14.47 12.41 -1.72
C MET A 1 -13.16 11.93 -1.13
N GLY A 2 -12.84 10.66 -1.27
CA GLY A 2 -11.55 10.12 -0.87
C GLY A 2 -10.53 10.32 -2.00
N TRP A 3 -9.28 10.61 -1.65
CA TRP A 3 -8.18 10.60 -2.61
C TRP A 3 -7.58 9.20 -2.62
N GLY A 4 -7.28 8.67 -3.80
CA GLY A 4 -6.71 7.34 -3.95
C GLY A 4 -5.44 7.36 -4.78
N PHE A 5 -4.55 6.42 -4.51
CA PHE A 5 -3.40 6.15 -5.36
C PHE A 5 -3.19 4.66 -5.50
N PHE A 6 -2.53 4.25 -6.58
CA PHE A 6 -2.24 2.86 -6.85
C PHE A 6 -0.74 2.65 -7.04
N ILE A 7 -0.26 1.51 -6.57
CA ILE A 7 1.11 1.05 -6.77
C ILE A 7 1.04 -0.21 -7.62
N CYS A 8 1.65 -0.14 -8.81
CA CYS A 8 1.86 -1.29 -9.68
C CYS A 8 3.26 -1.87 -9.43
N GLN A 9 3.34 -3.18 -9.21
CA GLN A 9 4.60 -3.90 -9.10
C GLN A 9 4.58 -5.13 -9.99
N THR A 10 5.75 -5.54 -10.44
CA THR A 10 5.93 -6.78 -11.21
C THR A 10 6.81 -7.71 -10.40
N ASP A 11 6.40 -8.98 -10.25
CA ASP A 11 7.23 -9.97 -9.56
C ASP A 11 8.30 -10.59 -10.46
N CYS A 12 9.16 -11.44 -9.90
CA CYS A 12 10.23 -12.13 -10.63
C CYS A 12 9.74 -13.06 -11.75
N LYS A 13 8.43 -13.33 -11.83
CA LYS A 13 7.80 -14.12 -12.90
C LYS A 13 7.05 -13.22 -13.89
N ASN A 14 7.35 -11.93 -13.93
CA ASN A 14 6.68 -10.92 -14.76
C ASN A 14 5.17 -10.79 -14.53
N ARG A 15 4.66 -11.19 -13.36
CA ARG A 15 3.23 -11.05 -13.03
C ARG A 15 2.96 -9.70 -12.40
N LYS A 16 1.96 -9.00 -12.93
CA LYS A 16 1.53 -7.70 -12.42
C LYS A 16 0.78 -7.87 -11.10
N ARG A 17 1.07 -6.97 -10.16
CA ARG A 17 0.38 -6.80 -8.88
C ARG A 17 -0.02 -5.34 -8.76
N LEU A 18 -1.18 -5.10 -8.18
CA LEU A 18 -1.76 -3.78 -7.98
C LEU A 18 -2.17 -3.66 -6.52
N SER A 19 -1.71 -2.62 -5.86
CA SER A 19 -2.19 -2.23 -4.54
C SER A 19 -2.81 -0.84 -4.65
N GLU A 20 -4.12 -0.76 -4.42
CA GLU A 20 -4.87 0.49 -4.37
C GLU A 20 -5.03 0.92 -2.92
N PHE A 21 -4.81 2.20 -2.67
CA PHE A 21 -4.99 2.81 -1.37
C PHE A 21 -6.01 3.93 -1.51
N TRP A 22 -7.11 3.81 -0.78
CA TRP A 22 -8.22 4.76 -0.77
C TRP A 22 -8.24 5.50 0.56
N LEU A 23 -7.86 6.77 0.55
CA LEU A 23 -7.83 7.60 1.76
C LEU A 23 -9.23 8.12 2.09
N HIS A 24 -9.81 7.63 3.17
CA HIS A 24 -11.04 8.17 3.76
C HIS A 24 -10.71 9.03 4.99
N LYS A 25 -11.71 9.78 5.48
CA LYS A 25 -11.53 10.66 6.65
C LYS A 25 -11.01 9.90 7.89
N ASN A 26 -11.42 8.65 8.08
CA ASN A 26 -11.19 7.89 9.31
C ASN A 26 -10.44 6.56 9.09
N PHE A 27 -10.09 6.22 7.86
CA PHE A 27 -9.39 4.97 7.55
C PHE A 27 -8.79 5.01 6.16
N ILE A 28 -7.91 4.05 5.87
CA ILE A 28 -7.41 3.79 4.51
C ILE A 28 -7.96 2.45 4.07
N GLY A 29 -8.73 2.43 2.98
CA GLY A 29 -9.10 1.21 2.30
C GLY A 29 -7.90 0.72 1.50
N VAL A 30 -7.57 -0.56 1.61
CA VAL A 30 -6.48 -1.18 0.85
C VAL A 30 -7.08 -2.30 0.03
N HIS A 31 -6.90 -2.22 -1.29
CA HIS A 31 -7.31 -3.26 -2.21
C HIS A 31 -6.08 -3.78 -2.94
N TYR A 32 -5.77 -5.05 -2.73
CA TYR A 32 -4.68 -5.74 -3.41
C TYR A 32 -5.24 -6.67 -4.47
N HIS A 33 -4.63 -6.65 -5.66
CA HIS A 33 -4.82 -7.63 -6.71
C HIS A 33 -3.48 -8.24 -7.11
N GLY A 34 -3.44 -9.56 -7.26
CA GLY A 34 -2.22 -10.21 -7.70
C GLY A 34 -2.37 -11.68 -8.02
N TRP A 35 -1.21 -12.29 -8.23
CA TRP A 35 -1.09 -13.69 -8.61
C TRP A 35 -0.29 -14.45 -7.57
N VAL A 36 -0.74 -15.66 -7.28
CA VAL A 36 -0.14 -16.56 -6.29
C VAL A 36 0.08 -17.91 -6.95
N ASP A 37 1.16 -18.60 -6.59
CA ASP A 37 1.49 -19.91 -7.17
C ASP A 37 0.53 -21.00 -6.69
N LEU A 38 0.39 -22.08 -7.47
CA LEU A 38 -0.54 -23.18 -7.13
C LEU A 38 -0.21 -23.89 -5.82
N ASN A 39 1.08 -23.94 -5.45
CA ASN A 39 1.54 -24.53 -4.18
C ASN A 39 1.21 -23.65 -2.95
N GLN A 40 0.74 -22.42 -3.16
CA GLN A 40 0.34 -21.47 -2.11
C GLN A 40 -1.19 -21.38 -1.99
N LYS A 41 -1.90 -22.49 -2.25
CA LYS A 41 -3.37 -22.57 -2.16
C LYS A 41 -3.96 -21.95 -0.88
N LYS A 42 -3.38 -22.26 0.28
CA LYS A 42 -3.83 -21.71 1.58
C LYS A 42 -3.79 -20.18 1.61
N LEU A 43 -2.77 -19.57 1.00
CA LEU A 43 -2.67 -18.11 0.91
C LEU A 43 -3.78 -17.56 0.02
N ALA A 44 -4.05 -18.18 -1.13
CA ALA A 44 -5.15 -17.77 -2.01
C ALA A 44 -6.51 -17.86 -1.31
N GLU A 45 -6.77 -18.97 -0.61
CA GLU A 45 -8.02 -19.17 0.12
C GLU A 45 -8.22 -18.20 1.30
N SER A 46 -7.14 -17.63 1.84
CA SER A 46 -7.21 -16.59 2.88
C SER A 46 -7.55 -15.20 2.35
N CYS A 47 -7.48 -14.97 1.04
CA CYS A 47 -7.82 -13.69 0.43
C CYS A 47 -9.35 -13.52 0.31
N THR A 48 -9.82 -12.26 0.39
CA THR A 48 -11.24 -11.89 0.25
C THR A 48 -11.90 -12.51 -0.99
N ARG A 49 -11.17 -12.53 -2.11
CA ARG A 49 -11.57 -13.23 -3.33
C ARG A 49 -10.36 -13.96 -3.91
N HIS A 50 -10.60 -15.13 -4.47
CA HIS A 50 -9.59 -15.86 -5.21
C HIS A 50 -10.22 -16.67 -6.34
N ARG A 51 -9.46 -16.92 -7.40
CA ARG A 51 -9.86 -17.77 -8.52
C ARG A 51 -8.67 -18.58 -9.02
N LYS A 52 -8.85 -19.89 -9.12
CA LYS A 52 -7.86 -20.77 -9.73
C LYS A 52 -7.87 -20.59 -11.25
N PHE A 53 -6.69 -20.43 -11.83
CA PHE A 53 -6.40 -20.53 -13.25
C PHE A 53 -5.42 -21.69 -13.49
N LYS A 54 -5.07 -21.93 -14.75
CA LYS A 54 -4.28 -23.10 -15.18
C LYS A 54 -3.03 -23.30 -14.33
N ASP A 55 -2.23 -22.25 -14.16
CA ASP A 55 -0.89 -22.33 -13.57
C ASP A 55 -0.73 -21.51 -12.27
N ASN A 56 -1.80 -20.86 -11.79
CA ASN A 56 -1.76 -19.95 -10.65
C ASN A 56 -3.16 -19.65 -10.08
N TYR A 57 -3.19 -18.96 -8.93
CA TYR A 57 -4.39 -18.33 -8.40
C TYR A 57 -4.31 -16.83 -8.64
N TYR A 58 -5.39 -16.27 -9.19
CA TYR A 58 -5.66 -14.84 -9.05
C TYR A 58 -6.25 -14.59 -7.67
N VAL A 59 -5.80 -13.54 -7.00
CA VAL A 59 -6.31 -13.15 -5.68
C VAL A 59 -6.65 -11.67 -5.66
N ALA A 60 -7.69 -11.33 -4.92
CA ALA A 60 -8.00 -9.98 -4.49
C ALA A 60 -8.19 -9.98 -2.97
N MET A 61 -7.53 -9.04 -2.29
CA MET A 61 -7.65 -8.85 -0.85
C MET A 61 -8.07 -7.42 -0.56
N GLU A 62 -9.17 -7.26 0.16
CA GLU A 62 -9.69 -5.98 0.60
C GLU A 62 -9.56 -5.91 2.11
N THR A 63 -8.95 -4.83 2.62
CA THR A 63 -8.84 -4.59 4.06
C THR A 63 -8.89 -3.10 4.37
N ILE A 64 -9.04 -2.78 5.64
CA ILE A 64 -9.08 -1.41 6.15
C ILE A 64 -7.94 -1.23 7.15
N ILE A 65 -7.14 -0.18 6.95
CA ILE A 65 -6.20 0.31 7.96
C ILE A 65 -6.93 1.34 8.82
N PRO A 66 -7.24 1.04 10.09
CA PRO A 66 -7.94 1.97 10.97
C PRO A 66 -7.04 3.14 11.39
N PHE A 67 -7.65 4.29 11.68
CA PHE A 67 -6.91 5.53 12.00
C PHE A 67 -5.92 5.40 13.14
N TYR A 68 -6.20 4.59 14.17
CA TYR A 68 -5.26 4.42 15.28
C TYR A 68 -3.94 3.78 14.84
N VAL A 69 -3.96 2.89 13.84
CA VAL A 69 -2.74 2.31 13.25
C VAL A 69 -1.99 3.36 12.45
N ILE A 70 -2.71 4.18 11.67
CA ILE A 70 -2.13 5.28 10.90
C ILE A 70 -1.43 6.27 11.83
N ARG A 71 -2.09 6.65 12.94
CA ARG A 71 -1.49 7.51 13.97
C ARG A 71 -0.19 6.89 14.48
N LYS A 72 -0.18 5.61 14.84
CA LYS A 72 1.06 4.94 15.29
C LYS A 72 2.18 4.99 14.25
N ILE A 73 1.87 4.87 12.96
CA ILE A 73 2.86 4.96 11.87
C ILE A 73 3.39 6.39 11.72
N ILE A 74 2.49 7.38 11.61
CA ILE A 74 2.87 8.80 11.41
C ILE A 74 3.65 9.32 12.62
N PHE A 75 3.21 9.00 13.84
CA PHE A 75 3.88 9.40 15.07
C PHE A 75 5.05 8.46 15.44
N SER A 76 5.47 7.57 14.55
CA SER A 76 6.68 6.78 14.80
C SER A 76 7.92 7.67 14.74
N PRO A 77 8.93 7.44 15.60
CA PRO A 77 10.15 8.26 15.61
C PRO A 77 10.83 8.35 14.24
N ARG A 78 10.82 7.25 13.47
CA ARG A 78 11.42 7.19 12.14
C ARG A 78 10.70 8.10 11.14
N VAL A 79 9.37 8.08 11.11
CA VAL A 79 8.59 8.92 10.18
C VAL A 79 8.72 10.39 10.57
N LEU A 80 8.64 10.71 11.86
CA LEU A 80 8.84 12.07 12.35
C LEU A 80 10.24 12.61 12.00
N TRP A 81 11.28 11.78 12.10
CA TRP A 81 12.64 12.14 11.72
C TRP A 81 12.76 12.47 10.22
N GLU A 82 12.19 11.64 9.35
CA GLU A 82 12.18 11.89 7.91
C GLU A 82 11.35 13.12 7.53
N LEU A 83 10.23 13.36 8.21
CA LEU A 83 9.43 14.59 8.05
C LEU A 83 10.23 15.84 8.44
N THR A 84 10.93 15.81 9.58
CA THR A 84 11.79 16.92 10.02
C THR A 84 12.91 17.22 9.02
N LYS A 85 13.58 16.17 8.50
CA LYS A 85 14.59 16.33 7.45
C LYS A 85 14.02 16.98 6.19
N TRP A 86 12.86 16.49 5.73
CA TRP A 86 12.18 17.05 4.57
C TRP A 86 11.84 18.53 4.80
N PHE A 87 11.29 18.88 5.96
CA PHE A 87 10.92 20.25 6.31
C PHE A 87 12.13 21.19 6.30
N ILE A 88 13.25 20.79 6.92
CA ILE A 88 14.49 21.58 6.94
C ILE A 88 15.01 21.80 5.51
N ARG A 89 14.96 20.77 4.65
CA ARG A 89 15.37 20.89 3.24
C ARG A 89 14.48 21.87 2.48
N ALA A 90 13.16 21.76 2.62
CA ALA A 90 12.20 22.65 1.99
C ALA A 90 12.38 24.11 2.44
N TRP A 91 12.60 24.33 3.75
CA TRP A 91 12.86 25.65 4.30
C TRP A 91 14.15 26.27 3.74
N ARG A 92 15.24 25.50 3.69
CA ARG A 92 16.52 25.95 3.10
C ARG A 92 16.37 26.30 1.61
N TYR A 93 15.63 25.51 0.85
CA TYR A 93 15.37 25.78 -0.56
C TYR A 93 14.62 27.12 -0.75
N ASN A 94 13.55 27.34 0.01
CA ASN A 94 12.74 28.56 -0.11
C ASN A 94 13.50 29.83 0.30
N ASN A 95 14.45 29.73 1.24
CA ASN A 95 15.27 30.88 1.67
C ASN A 95 16.51 31.13 0.80
N ARG A 96 16.87 30.23 -0.11
CA ARG A 96 17.94 30.47 -1.10
C ARG A 96 17.46 31.25 -2.33
N ASN A 97 16.15 31.25 -2.56
CA ASN A 97 15.50 31.94 -3.69
C ASN A 97 14.86 33.28 -3.27
N LYS A 98 15.17 33.75 -2.06
CA LYS A 98 14.88 35.11 -1.57
C LYS A 98 16.18 35.88 -1.52
#